data_AF-A0A1N7SPY8-F1
#
_entry.id   AF-A0A1N7SPY8-F1
#
_cell.length_a   1.000
_cell.length_b   1.000
_cell.length_c   1.000
_cell.angle_alpha   90.00
_cell.angle_beta   90.00
_cell.angle_gamma   90.00
#
_symmetry.space_group_name_H-M   'P 1'
#
loop_
_entity.id
_entity.type
_entity.pdbx_description
1 polymer ?
#
loop_
_entity_poly.entity_id
_entity_poly.type
_entity_poly.pdbx_seq_one_letter_code
_entity_poly.pdbx_strand_id
1 'polypeptide(L)'
;MLLADAPQLEQGLAENIEATVLNIARDYSHILAPATAYGKNIAPRIAAKLDVAQISDITAVDSADTFERPIYAGNAIATVQPADPIKVWGVRGLIPESRHISKPNTSASEIFDLLVNADAGASDWRVSTGIKRI
;
A
#
# COMPACT_ATOMS: atom_id res chain seq x y z
N MET A 1 -1.29 0.17 -13.66
CA MET A 1 -2.24 0.72 -12.67
C MET A 1 -3.10 -0.45 -12.25
N LEU A 2 -3.13 -0.80 -10.97
CA LEU A 2 -3.89 -1.96 -10.50
C LEU A 2 -5.25 -1.48 -9.97
N LEU A 3 -6.32 -2.20 -10.31
CA LEU A 3 -7.66 -2.01 -9.76
C LEU A 3 -8.08 -3.34 -9.14
N ALA A 4 -8.37 -3.32 -7.85
CA ALA A 4 -9.00 -4.43 -7.16
C ALA A 4 -10.44 -4.03 -6.86
N ASP A 5 -11.39 -4.71 -7.51
CA ASP A 5 -12.81 -4.49 -7.33
C ASP A 5 -13.48 -5.79 -6.90
N ALA A 6 -14.09 -5.78 -5.72
CA ALA A 6 -14.81 -6.89 -5.14
C ALA A 6 -15.78 -6.39 -4.05
N PRO A 7 -16.96 -7.01 -3.86
CA PRO A 7 -17.93 -6.60 -2.85
C PRO A 7 -17.36 -6.53 -1.42
N GLN A 8 -16.41 -7.41 -1.10
CA GLN A 8 -15.78 -7.46 0.23
C GLN A 8 -14.85 -6.27 0.49
N LEU A 9 -14.41 -5.55 -0.55
CA LEU A 9 -13.55 -4.37 -0.43
C LEU A 9 -14.34 -3.07 -0.24
N GLU A 10 -15.66 -3.07 -0.44
CA GLU A 10 -16.51 -1.87 -0.36
C GLU A 10 -16.39 -1.13 0.98
N GLN A 11 -16.29 -1.89 2.07
CA GLN A 11 -16.19 -1.33 3.42
C GLN A 11 -14.75 -0.97 3.82
N GLY A 12 -13.76 -1.27 2.97
CA GLY A 12 -12.36 -1.00 3.24
C GLY A 12 -11.83 -1.69 4.50
N LEU A 13 -12.40 -2.84 4.89
CA LEU A 13 -11.96 -3.56 6.09
C LEU A 13 -10.49 -3.96 5.96
N ALA A 14 -9.73 -3.75 7.03
CA ALA A 14 -8.29 -3.92 6.99
C ALA A 14 -7.89 -5.37 6.66
N GLU A 15 -8.67 -6.36 7.11
CA GLU A 15 -8.47 -7.78 6.82
C GLU A 15 -8.55 -8.07 5.31
N ASN A 16 -9.55 -7.49 4.63
CA ASN A 16 -9.78 -7.74 3.21
C ASN A 16 -8.73 -7.04 2.34
N ILE A 17 -8.33 -5.84 2.75
CA ILE A 17 -7.32 -5.05 2.05
C ILE A 17 -5.94 -5.68 2.22
N GLU A 18 -5.58 -6.07 3.44
CA GLU A 18 -4.35 -6.80 3.74
C GLU A 18 -4.24 -8.08 2.89
N ALA A 19 -5.28 -8.92 2.88
CA ALA A 19 -5.30 -10.14 2.09
C ALA A 19 -5.08 -9.88 0.59
N THR A 20 -5.69 -8.82 0.05
CA THR A 20 -5.52 -8.43 -1.35
C THR A 20 -4.09 -7.97 -1.63
N VAL A 21 -3.50 -7.15 -0.76
CA VAL A 21 -2.14 -6.64 -0.93
C VAL A 21 -1.11 -7.78 -0.85
N LEU A 22 -1.30 -8.75 0.05
CA LEU A 22 -0.38 -9.87 0.21
C LEU A 22 -0.22 -10.75 -1.04
N ASN A 23 -1.24 -10.79 -1.90
CA ASN A 23 -1.17 -11.55 -3.17
C ASN A 23 -0.12 -10.99 -4.14
N ILE A 24 0.18 -9.70 -4.06
CA ILE A 24 1.13 -9.02 -4.94
C ILE A 24 2.35 -8.46 -4.21
N ALA A 25 2.32 -8.45 -2.88
CA ALA A 25 3.34 -7.79 -2.04
C ALA A 25 4.77 -8.25 -2.35
N ARG A 26 4.95 -9.53 -2.72
CA ARG A 26 6.27 -10.11 -3.01
C ARG A 26 6.89 -9.62 -4.33
N ASP A 27 6.09 -9.07 -5.23
CA ASP A 27 6.55 -8.50 -6.50
C ASP A 27 7.04 -7.06 -6.34
N TYR A 28 6.85 -6.47 -5.15
CA TYR A 28 7.24 -5.10 -4.83
C TYR A 28 8.28 -5.06 -3.71
N SER A 29 9.26 -4.17 -3.84
CA SER A 29 10.24 -3.91 -2.77
C SER A 29 9.73 -2.92 -1.71
N HIS A 30 8.69 -2.14 -2.02
CA HIS A 30 8.19 -1.05 -1.19
C HIS A 30 6.66 -1.04 -1.18
N ILE A 31 6.07 -1.00 0.02
CA ILE A 31 4.62 -0.86 0.25
C ILE A 31 4.42 0.39 1.09
N LEU A 32 3.73 1.38 0.52
CA LEU A 32 3.52 2.69 1.14
C LEU A 32 2.03 2.88 1.41
N ALA A 33 1.70 3.31 2.62
CA ALA A 33 0.36 3.75 2.99
C ALA A 33 0.43 5.18 3.52
N PRO A 34 -0.59 6.03 3.28
CA PRO A 34 -0.65 7.33 3.92
C PRO A 34 -0.85 7.17 5.43
N ALA A 35 -0.20 8.00 6.24
CA ALA A 35 -0.27 7.95 7.71
C ALA A 35 -1.61 8.48 8.28
N THR A 36 -2.72 8.18 7.61
CA THR A 36 -4.10 8.41 8.06
C THR A 36 -4.53 7.31 9.02
N ALA A 37 -5.70 7.46 9.65
CA ALA A 37 -6.28 6.39 10.49
C ALA A 37 -6.42 5.06 9.72
N TYR A 38 -6.76 5.14 8.43
CA TYR A 38 -6.87 3.99 7.55
C TYR A 38 -5.51 3.31 7.32
N GLY A 39 -4.50 4.05 6.87
CA GLY A 39 -3.17 3.46 6.64
C GLY A 39 -2.50 2.97 7.91
N LYS A 40 -2.72 3.64 9.06
CA LYS A 40 -2.26 3.20 10.38
C LYS A 40 -2.93 1.92 10.86
N ASN A 41 -4.11 1.57 10.34
CA ASN A 41 -4.77 0.30 10.63
C ASN A 41 -4.20 -0.85 9.77
N ILE A 42 -3.90 -0.58 8.50
CA ILE A 42 -3.56 -1.62 7.50
C ILE A 42 -2.07 -1.92 7.44
N ALA A 43 -1.21 -0.88 7.37
CA ALA A 43 0.23 -1.04 7.20
C ALA A 43 0.91 -1.96 8.24
N PRO A 44 0.64 -1.84 9.57
CA PRO A 44 1.26 -2.74 10.54
C PRO A 44 0.80 -4.20 10.39
N ARG A 45 -0.42 -4.45 9.89
CA ARG A 45 -0.90 -5.81 9.66
C ARG A 45 -0.19 -6.48 8.47
N ILE A 46 -0.05 -5.75 7.36
CA ILE A 46 0.72 -6.21 6.20
C ILE A 46 2.16 -6.51 6.60
N ALA A 47 2.81 -5.60 7.34
CA ALA A 47 4.18 -5.79 7.81
C ALA A 47 4.32 -7.05 8.68
N ALA A 48 3.38 -7.27 9.61
CA ALA A 48 3.37 -8.47 10.46
C ALA A 48 3.23 -9.77 9.66
N LYS A 49 2.44 -9.79 8.59
CA LYS A 49 2.30 -10.99 7.73
C LYS A 49 3.50 -11.26 6.84
N LEU A 50 4.22 -10.21 6.46
CA LEU A 50 5.45 -10.31 5.69
C LEU A 50 6.69 -10.56 6.56
N ASP A 51 6.54 -10.55 7.88
CA ASP A 51 7.64 -10.66 8.85
C ASP A 51 8.71 -9.57 8.65
N VAL A 52 8.26 -8.33 8.44
CA VAL A 52 9.13 -7.16 8.25
C VAL A 52 8.77 -6.03 9.19
N ALA A 53 9.72 -5.14 9.47
CA ALA A 53 9.49 -3.98 10.31
C ALA A 53 8.62 -2.93 9.59
N GLN A 54 7.58 -2.46 10.29
CA GLN A 54 6.80 -1.30 9.86
C GLN A 54 7.46 -0.01 10.34
N ILE A 55 7.69 0.94 9.44
CA ILE A 55 8.19 2.28 9.81
C ILE A 55 7.09 3.33 9.60
N SER A 56 6.69 3.99 10.68
CA SER A 56 5.60 4.98 10.65
C SER A 56 6.08 6.43 10.51
N ASP A 57 5.20 7.25 9.92
CA ASP A 57 5.32 8.70 9.83
C ASP A 57 6.61 9.19 9.16
N ILE A 58 7.03 8.54 8.06
CA ILE A 58 8.15 9.00 7.24
C ILE A 58 7.84 10.41 6.68
N THR A 59 8.84 11.29 6.77
CA THR A 59 8.77 12.67 6.29
C THR A 59 9.72 12.96 5.13
N ALA A 60 10.77 12.16 4.93
CA ALA A 60 11.65 12.27 3.78
C ALA A 60 12.21 10.92 3.36
N VAL A 61 12.57 10.84 2.08
CA VAL A 61 13.23 9.70 1.43
C VAL A 61 14.56 10.21 0.91
N ASP A 62 15.67 9.79 1.53
CA ASP A 62 17.01 10.20 1.12
C ASP A 62 17.57 9.29 0.03
N SER A 63 17.28 7.98 0.13
CA SER A 63 17.65 6.96 -0.85
C SER A 63 16.61 5.84 -0.91
N ALA A 64 16.85 4.81 -1.74
CA ALA A 64 16.00 3.63 -1.82
C ALA A 64 15.91 2.82 -0.52
N ASP A 65 16.80 3.04 0.44
CA ASP A 65 16.87 2.33 1.72
C ASP A 65 17.06 3.24 2.93
N THR A 66 17.14 4.56 2.75
CA THR A 66 17.38 5.53 3.84
C THR A 66 16.24 6.54 3.92
N PHE A 67 15.65 6.68 5.12
CA PHE A 67 14.46 7.51 5.37
C PHE A 67 14.61 8.35 6.61
N GLU A 68 13.89 9.47 6.63
CA GLU A 68 13.78 10.31 7.81
C GLU A 68 12.40 10.19 8.44
N ARG A 69 12.39 10.13 9.77
CA ARG A 69 11.17 10.26 10.55
C ARG A 69 11.36 11.17 11.76
N PRO A 70 10.34 11.97 12.13
CA PRO A 70 10.36 12.72 13.37
C PRO A 70 10.23 11.79 14.56
N ILE A 71 11.03 12.05 15.59
CA ILE A 71 10.94 11.46 16.92
C ILE A 71 10.73 12.59 17.94
N TYR A 72 10.29 12.25 19.15
CA TYR A 72 10.03 13.22 20.23
C TYR A 72 9.09 14.38 19.80
N ALA A 73 7.93 14.03 19.24
CA ALA A 73 6.93 14.99 18.75
C ALA A 73 7.44 15.98 17.68
N GLY A 74 8.49 15.62 16.92
CA GLY A 74 9.03 16.44 15.84
C GLY A 74 10.24 17.29 16.24
N ASN A 75 10.71 17.20 17.49
CA ASN A 75 11.87 17.96 17.96
C ASN A 75 13.21 17.36 17.51
N ALA A 76 13.22 16.09 17.09
CA ALA A 76 14.40 15.47 16.50
C ALA A 76 14.00 14.67 15.26
N ILE A 77 14.93 14.56 14.31
CA ILE A 77 14.77 13.74 13.11
C ILE A 77 15.70 12.53 13.25
N ALA A 78 15.16 11.34 13.03
CA ALA A 78 15.90 10.10 12.99
C ALA A 78 16.01 9.60 11.55
N THR A 79 17.24 9.31 11.13
CA THR A 79 17.52 8.60 9.89
C THR A 79 17.47 7.10 10.16
N VAL A 80 16.70 6.36 9.37
CA VAL A 80 16.49 4.91 9.52
C VAL A 80 16.80 4.19 8.21
N GLN A 81 17.48 3.06 8.32
CA GLN A 81 17.83 2.19 7.20
C GLN A 81 17.45 0.74 7.52
N PRO A 82 16.23 0.29 7.15
CA PRO A 82 15.80 -1.08 7.39
C PRO A 82 16.52 -2.08 6.48
N ALA A 83 16.96 -3.20 7.07
CA ALA A 83 17.63 -4.28 6.35
C ALA A 83 16.65 -5.25 5.63
N ASP A 84 15.36 -5.17 5.96
CA ASP A 84 14.34 -6.08 5.43
C ASP A 84 14.20 -5.98 3.91
N PRO A 85 13.91 -7.08 3.20
CA PRO A 85 13.81 -7.07 1.74
C PRO A 85 12.63 -6.23 1.24
N ILE A 86 11.48 -6.34 1.91
CA ILE A 86 10.26 -5.56 1.62
C ILE A 86 10.09 -4.50 2.68
N LYS A 87 9.90 -3.26 2.23
CA LYS A 87 9.83 -2.08 3.08
C LYS A 87 8.37 -1.63 3.22
N VAL A 88 7.79 -1.67 4.41
CA VAL A 88 6.38 -1.29 4.66
C VAL A 88 6.28 -0.01 5.48
N TRP A 89 5.85 1.10 4.90
CA TRP A 89 5.88 2.41 5.58
C TRP A 89 4.58 3.20 5.56
N GLY A 90 4.44 4.04 6.59
CA GLY A 90 3.44 5.11 6.66
C GLY A 90 4.05 6.45 6.24
N VAL A 91 3.49 7.13 5.24
CA VAL A 91 3.98 8.43 4.74
C VAL A 91 3.12 9.56 5.30
N ARG A 92 3.73 10.59 5.89
CA ARG A 92 3.00 11.73 6.44
C ARG A 92 2.46 12.62 5.31
N GLY A 93 1.18 12.97 5.33
CA GLY A 93 0.49 13.67 4.23
C GLY A 93 0.87 15.13 3.96
N LEU A 94 1.96 15.65 4.52
CA LEU A 94 2.40 17.04 4.37
C LEU A 94 3.86 17.16 3.94
N ILE A 95 4.43 16.15 3.27
CA ILE A 95 5.77 16.27 2.69
C ILE A 95 5.72 17.36 1.61
N PRO A 96 6.39 18.52 1.81
CA PRO A 96 6.50 19.51 0.74
C PRO A 96 7.30 18.91 -0.41
N GLU A 97 6.95 19.31 -1.64
CA GLU A 97 7.49 18.87 -2.95
C GLU A 97 8.69 17.91 -2.90
N SER A 98 8.50 16.72 -3.47
CA SER A 98 9.55 15.74 -3.72
C SER A 98 10.77 16.43 -4.34
N ARG A 99 11.90 16.45 -3.63
CA ARG A 99 13.16 16.97 -4.18
C ARG A 99 13.42 16.21 -5.49
N HIS A 100 13.36 16.93 -6.62
CA HIS A 100 13.45 16.37 -7.97
C HIS A 100 14.56 15.32 -8.08
N ILE A 101 14.18 14.04 -8.23
CA ILE A 101 15.07 13.02 -8.79
C ILE A 101 14.81 13.07 -10.29
N SER A 102 15.81 13.50 -11.06
CA SER A 102 15.78 13.53 -12.52
C SER A 102 15.37 12.15 -13.05
N LYS A 103 14.21 12.08 -13.72
CA LYS A 103 13.71 10.85 -14.37
C LYS A 103 14.71 10.33 -15.40
N PRO A 104 15.02 9.03 -15.46
CA PRO A 104 15.26 8.37 -16.73
C PRO A 104 13.92 7.90 -17.30
N ASN A 105 13.74 8.19 -18.59
CA ASN A 105 12.57 7.88 -19.39
C ASN A 105 12.27 6.37 -19.38
N THR A 106 11.02 5.97 -19.09
CA THR A 106 10.34 4.89 -19.80
C THR A 106 8.85 4.89 -19.43
N SER A 107 8.05 5.02 -20.49
CA SER A 107 6.61 4.79 -20.58
C SER A 107 6.29 3.29 -20.58
N ALA A 108 5.25 2.86 -19.85
CA ALA A 108 4.15 2.03 -20.37
C ALA A 108 3.26 1.49 -19.23
N SER A 109 1.98 1.41 -19.57
CA SER A 109 0.83 0.85 -18.85
C SER A 109 0.74 -0.67 -18.96
N GLU A 110 0.31 -1.36 -17.90
CA GLU A 110 -0.38 -2.66 -17.98
C GLU A 110 -1.51 -2.71 -16.93
N ILE A 111 -2.67 -3.25 -17.33
CA ILE A 111 -3.83 -3.58 -16.48
C ILE A 111 -3.71 -5.08 -16.25
N PHE A 112 -3.63 -5.49 -14.98
CA PHE A 112 -3.58 -6.88 -14.57
C PHE A 112 -4.86 -7.18 -13.78
N ASP A 113 -5.75 -8.00 -14.35
CA ASP A 113 -6.93 -8.52 -13.65
C ASP A 113 -6.44 -9.55 -12.62
N LEU A 114 -6.49 -9.20 -11.34
CA LEU A 114 -6.19 -10.10 -10.24
C LEU A 114 -7.45 -10.87 -9.83
N LEU A 115 -7.39 -12.19 -9.97
CA LEU A 115 -8.41 -13.10 -9.44
C LEU A 115 -8.42 -13.02 -7.90
N VAL A 116 -9.48 -12.44 -7.35
CA VAL A 116 -9.76 -12.47 -5.92
C VAL A 116 -10.18 -13.89 -5.54
N ASN A 117 -9.37 -14.55 -4.71
CA ASN A 117 -9.74 -15.83 -4.11
C ASN A 117 -10.85 -15.59 -3.09
N ALA A 118 -12.05 -16.07 -3.41
CA ALA A 118 -13.17 -16.18 -2.47
C ALA A 118 -12.88 -17.31 -1.47
N ASP A 119 -13.28 -17.14 -0.21
CA ASP A 119 -13.44 -18.29 0.69
C ASP A 119 -14.81 -18.35 1.39
N ALA A 120 -15.26 -19.61 1.44
CA ALA A 120 -16.26 -20.30 2.24
C ALA A 120 -17.43 -19.51 2.87
N GLY A 121 -18.58 -19.60 2.21
CA GLY A 121 -19.89 -19.42 2.86
C GLY A 121 -21.00 -19.03 1.90
N ALA A 122 -21.89 -19.99 1.59
CA ALA A 122 -23.23 -19.88 0.98
C ALA A 122 -23.72 -18.45 0.63
N SER A 123 -24.16 -18.11 -0.58
CA SER A 123 -25.29 -18.69 -1.32
C SER A 123 -25.52 -17.93 -2.65
N ASP A 124 -26.03 -18.66 -3.66
CA ASP A 124 -27.00 -18.30 -4.74
C ASP A 124 -27.42 -16.79 -4.84
N TRP A 125 -27.58 -16.06 -5.97
CA TRP A 125 -28.05 -16.39 -7.33
C TRP A 125 -28.00 -15.16 -8.30
N ARG A 126 -27.83 -15.46 -9.61
CA ARG A 126 -28.19 -14.78 -10.90
C ARG A 126 -27.55 -13.47 -11.41
N VAL A 127 -27.27 -13.56 -12.72
CA VAL A 127 -26.93 -12.53 -13.70
C VAL A 127 -28.18 -11.73 -14.14
N SER A 128 -28.04 -10.41 -14.33
CA SER A 128 -29.00 -9.57 -15.04
C SER A 128 -28.31 -8.52 -15.92
N THR A 129 -28.52 -8.67 -17.22
CA THR A 129 -28.09 -7.87 -18.38
C THR A 129 -28.54 -6.40 -18.34
N GLY A 130 -27.76 -5.50 -18.96
CA GLY A 130 -28.26 -4.16 -19.32
C GLY A 130 -27.27 -3.24 -20.04
N ILE A 131 -26.96 -3.50 -21.31
CA ILE A 131 -26.36 -2.51 -22.22
C ILE A 131 -27.43 -1.47 -22.59
N LYS A 132 -27.13 -0.17 -22.47
CA LYS A 132 -27.53 0.80 -23.49
C LYS A 132 -26.61 2.02 -23.54
N ARG A 133 -25.97 2.15 -24.70
CA ARG A 133 -25.29 3.35 -25.22
C ARG A 133 -26.17 4.59 -25.13
N ILE A 134 -25.52 5.73 -24.94
CA ILE A 134 -25.76 6.94 -25.72
C ILE A 134 -24.39 7.46 -26.16
#